data_AF-A0A7S2WM34-F1
#
_entry.id   AF-A0A7S2WM34-F1
#
_cell.length_a   1.000
_cell.length_b   1.000
_cell.length_c   1.000
_cell.angle_alpha   90.00
_cell.angle_beta   90.00
_cell.angle_gamma   90.00
#
_symmetry.space_group_name_H-M   'P 1'
#
loop_
_entity.id
_entity.type
_entity.pdbx_description
1 polymer ?
#
loop_
_entity_poly.entity_id
_entity_poly.type
_entity_poly.pdbx_seq_one_letter_code
_entity_poly.pdbx_strand_id
1 'polypeptide(L)'
;VNRSVRTLVLGGCRIHPDGLEAVLSSAHAHNFALRELYIDTNPVGDILEVGKLCGPLLSDYFATQFGALSTLSLCNMNLEDEDACHLADGVAGCRGQLRQLLLHE
;
A
#
# COMPACT_ATOMS: atom_id res chain seq x y z
N VAL A 1 10.22 16.25 4.36
CA VAL A 1 10.72 14.91 4.79
C VAL A 1 10.27 14.62 6.22
N ASN A 2 9.36 13.67 6.40
CA ASN A 2 8.93 13.09 7.66
C ASN A 2 9.86 11.92 8.08
N ARG A 3 10.17 11.85 9.37
CA ARG A 3 11.02 10.80 9.96
C ARG A 3 10.46 10.23 11.27
N SER A 4 9.21 10.56 11.61
CA SER A 4 8.60 10.22 12.90
C SER A 4 7.32 9.42 12.77
N VAL A 5 6.55 9.60 11.68
CA VAL A 5 5.30 8.87 11.45
C VAL A 5 5.64 7.46 10.99
N ARG A 6 5.38 6.49 11.87
CA ARG A 6 5.61 5.06 11.64
C ARG A 6 4.35 4.31 11.24
N THR A 7 3.19 4.82 11.63
CA THR A 7 1.90 4.18 11.35
C THR A 7 1.00 5.22 10.71
N LEU A 8 0.43 4.88 9.56
CA LEU A 8 -0.54 5.70 8.85
C LEU A 8 -1.80 4.86 8.65
N VAL A 9 -2.89 5.30 9.29
CA VAL A 9 -4.22 4.67 9.20
C VAL A 9 -5.12 5.62 8.43
N LEU A 10 -5.59 5.17 7.28
CA LEU A 10 -6.45 5.90 6.36
C LEU A 10 -7.71 5.12 6.02
N GLY A 11 -8.05 4.14 6.85
CA GLY A 11 -9.19 3.28 6.60
C GLY A 11 -10.53 4.04 6.69
N GLY A 12 -11.44 3.81 5.74
CA GLY A 12 -12.75 4.46 5.75
C GLY A 12 -12.73 5.97 5.45
N CYS A 13 -11.61 6.51 4.96
CA CYS A 13 -11.46 7.94 4.66
C CYS A 13 -12.13 8.38 3.34
N ARG A 14 -12.80 7.46 2.61
CA ARG A 14 -13.40 7.71 1.29
C ARG A 14 -12.39 8.22 0.27
N ILE A 15 -11.17 7.70 0.35
CA ILE A 15 -10.08 8.02 -0.57
C ILE A 15 -10.39 7.38 -1.93
N HIS A 16 -10.35 8.19 -2.97
CA HIS A 16 -10.50 7.76 -4.36
C HIS A 16 -9.11 7.49 -4.97
N PRO A 17 -9.01 6.84 -6.15
CA PRO A 17 -7.73 6.45 -6.75
C PRO A 17 -6.67 7.56 -6.76
N ASP A 18 -6.99 8.76 -7.25
CA ASP A 18 -6.05 9.90 -7.30
C ASP A 18 -5.53 10.31 -5.91
N GLY A 19 -6.41 10.25 -4.91
CA GLY A 19 -6.06 10.53 -3.52
C GLY A 19 -5.15 9.47 -2.94
N LEU A 20 -5.40 8.20 -3.26
CA LEU A 20 -4.55 7.09 -2.83
C LEU A 20 -3.16 7.22 -3.49
N GLU A 21 -3.12 7.46 -4.80
CA GLU A 21 -1.87 7.69 -5.53
C GLU A 21 -1.08 8.85 -4.93
N ALA A 22 -1.73 9.98 -4.60
CA ALA A 22 -1.07 11.13 -3.99
C ALA A 22 -0.52 10.82 -2.59
N VAL A 23 -1.29 10.10 -1.76
CA VAL A 23 -0.87 9.66 -0.42
C VAL A 23 0.37 8.78 -0.51
N LEU A 24 0.30 7.76 -1.37
CA LEU A 24 1.39 6.82 -1.57
C LEU A 24 2.62 7.56 -2.11
N SER A 25 2.43 8.38 -3.14
CA SER A 25 3.47 9.18 -3.78
C SER A 25 4.24 10.04 -2.77
N SER A 26 3.49 10.73 -1.91
CA SER A 26 4.04 11.56 -0.84
C SER A 26 4.74 10.72 0.23
N ALA A 27 4.16 9.57 0.61
CA ALA A 27 4.71 8.70 1.63
C ALA A 27 6.11 8.18 1.26
N HIS A 28 6.35 7.81 0.01
CA HIS A 28 7.69 7.39 -0.41
C HIS A 28 8.64 8.54 -0.66
N ALA A 29 8.20 9.61 -1.33
CA ALA A 29 9.09 10.74 -1.60
C ALA A 29 9.55 11.41 -0.30
N HIS A 30 8.73 11.33 0.75
CA HIS A 30 8.92 12.16 1.93
C HIS A 30 8.86 11.45 3.27
N ASN A 31 8.48 10.18 3.41
CA ASN A 31 8.44 9.46 4.69
C ASN A 31 9.34 8.22 4.70
N PHE A 32 10.46 8.33 5.41
CA PHE A 32 11.47 7.26 5.54
C PHE A 32 11.33 6.44 6.82
N ALA A 33 10.29 6.71 7.63
CA ALA A 33 10.07 6.06 8.91
C ALA A 33 8.85 5.12 8.91
N LEU A 34 8.00 5.17 7.89
CA LEU A 34 6.75 4.42 7.82
C LEU A 34 6.99 2.91 7.90
N ARG A 35 6.26 2.26 8.81
CA ARG A 35 6.31 0.81 9.13
C ARG A 35 5.00 0.11 8.85
N GLU A 36 3.90 0.81 9.05
CA GLU A 36 2.58 0.24 8.95
C GLU A 36 1.68 1.19 8.17
N LEU A 37 0.99 0.64 7.17
CA LEU A 37 0.06 1.36 6.33
C LEU A 37 -1.26 0.58 6.26
N TYR A 38 -2.34 1.24 6.70
CA TYR A 38 -3.69 0.69 6.67
C TYR A 38 -4.54 1.60 5.78
N ILE A 39 -5.00 1.09 4.65
CA ILE A 39 -5.81 1.82 3.66
C ILE A 39 -7.17 1.18 3.46
N ASP A 40 -7.57 0.33 4.41
CA ASP A 40 -8.80 -0.46 4.41
C ASP A 40 -10.07 0.33 4.08
N THR A 41 -11.09 -0.31 3.52
CA THR A 41 -12.43 0.29 3.40
C THR A 41 -12.41 1.64 2.65
N ASN A 42 -11.59 1.76 1.61
CA ASN A 42 -11.63 2.90 0.68
C ASN A 42 -12.17 2.42 -0.68
N PRO A 43 -13.04 3.20 -1.35
CA PRO A 43 -13.73 2.79 -2.58
C PRO A 43 -12.81 2.93 -3.81
N VAL A 44 -11.62 2.34 -3.75
CA VAL A 44 -10.63 2.41 -4.82
C VAL A 44 -10.88 1.29 -5.83
N GLY A 45 -11.16 0.07 -5.37
CA GLY A 45 -11.44 -1.10 -6.22
C GLY A 45 -12.65 -0.95 -7.14
N ASP A 46 -13.63 -0.12 -6.77
CA ASP A 46 -14.83 0.13 -7.59
C ASP A 46 -14.53 0.90 -8.89
N ILE A 47 -13.37 1.56 -8.98
CA ILE A 47 -13.03 2.50 -10.05
C ILE A 47 -11.70 2.11 -10.73
N LEU A 48 -10.80 1.47 -9.98
CA LEU A 48 -9.47 1.11 -10.44
C LEU A 48 -8.97 -0.14 -9.73
N GLU A 49 -8.16 -0.93 -10.43
CA GLU A 49 -7.37 -2.02 -9.86
C GLU A 49 -6.37 -1.51 -8.81
N VAL A 50 -6.71 -1.74 -7.55
CA VAL A 50 -5.89 -1.41 -6.37
C VAL A 50 -4.50 -2.04 -6.47
N GLY A 51 -4.41 -3.24 -7.05
CA GLY A 51 -3.17 -3.97 -7.28
C GLY A 51 -2.23 -3.25 -8.24
N LYS A 52 -2.73 -2.52 -9.25
CA LYS A 52 -1.87 -1.71 -10.14
C LYS A 52 -1.20 -0.56 -9.39
N LEU A 53 -1.89 0.01 -8.41
CA LEU A 53 -1.29 1.01 -7.51
C LEU A 53 -0.34 0.34 -6.51
N CYS A 54 -0.76 -0.76 -5.86
CA CYS A 54 -0.06 -1.34 -4.71
C CYS A 54 1.08 -2.32 -5.07
N GLY A 55 1.00 -3.03 -6.19
CA GLY A 55 2.01 -3.97 -6.66
C GLY A 55 3.38 -3.30 -6.83
N PRO A 56 3.49 -2.20 -7.60
CA PRO A 56 4.72 -1.42 -7.69
C PRO A 56 5.19 -0.87 -6.34
N LEU A 57 4.26 -0.60 -5.40
CA LEU A 57 4.63 -0.17 -4.05
C LEU A 57 5.41 -1.24 -3.29
N LEU A 58 4.95 -2.47 -3.44
CA LEU A 58 5.53 -3.63 -2.80
C LEU A 58 6.88 -3.98 -3.45
N SER A 59 6.96 -4.04 -4.78
CA SER A 59 8.19 -4.46 -5.47
C SER A 59 9.34 -3.47 -5.32
N ASP A 60 9.08 -2.17 -5.53
CA ASP A 60 10.14 -1.15 -5.60
C ASP A 60 10.02 -0.10 -4.51
N TYR A 61 8.82 0.36 -4.21
CA TYR A 61 8.61 1.64 -3.54
C TYR A 61 8.92 1.61 -2.03
N PHE A 62 8.44 0.59 -1.32
CA PHE A 62 8.79 0.35 0.09
C PHE A 62 10.01 -0.57 0.23
N ALA A 63 10.35 -1.34 -0.80
CA ALA A 63 11.52 -2.23 -0.78
C ALA A 63 12.84 -1.46 -0.90
N THR A 64 12.89 -0.37 -1.68
CA THR A 64 14.15 0.35 -2.00
C THR A 64 14.45 1.50 -1.03
N GLN A 65 13.44 2.15 -0.46
CA GLN A 65 13.61 3.33 0.37
C GLN A 65 13.52 3.01 1.86
N PHE A 66 14.45 2.19 2.37
CA PHE A 66 14.34 1.61 3.73
C PHE A 66 13.15 0.64 3.77
N GLY A 67 13.35 -0.68 3.77
CA GLY A 67 12.28 -1.67 3.91
C GLY A 67 11.62 -1.64 5.31
N ALA A 68 11.11 -0.49 5.66
CA ALA A 68 10.58 -0.20 6.95
C ALA A 68 9.17 -0.77 7.03
N LEU A 69 8.43 -0.74 5.92
CA LEU A 69 7.08 -1.25 5.85
C LEU A 69 7.06 -2.76 6.15
N SER A 70 6.52 -3.10 7.30
CA SER A 70 6.32 -4.46 7.76
C SER A 70 4.87 -4.91 7.62
N THR A 71 3.93 -3.96 7.58
CA THR A 71 2.50 -4.25 7.52
C THR A 71 1.82 -3.36 6.48
N LEU A 72 1.13 -4.01 5.54
CA LEU A 72 0.20 -3.39 4.61
C LEU A 72 -1.17 -4.05 4.78
N SER A 73 -2.20 -3.23 4.98
CA SER A 73 -3.59 -3.67 5.06
C SER A 73 -4.42 -3.02 3.96
N LEU A 74 -5.07 -3.86 3.15
CA LEU A 74 -5.95 -3.51 2.03
C LEU A 74 -7.33 -4.16 2.24
N CYS A 75 -7.80 -4.26 3.49
CA CYS A 75 -9.04 -4.97 3.78
C CYS A 75 -10.26 -4.20 3.27
N ASN A 76 -11.26 -4.91 2.75
CA ASN A 76 -12.51 -4.35 2.23
C ASN A 76 -12.25 -3.27 1.17
N MET A 77 -11.32 -3.55 0.25
CA MET A 77 -10.94 -2.64 -0.83
C MET A 77 -11.60 -3.00 -2.17
N ASN A 78 -12.44 -4.05 -2.19
CA ASN A 78 -13.06 -4.63 -3.36
C ASN A 78 -12.00 -5.12 -4.37
N LEU A 79 -11.04 -5.93 -3.89
CA LEU A 79 -9.98 -6.51 -4.72
C LEU A 79 -10.52 -7.59 -5.67
N GLU A 80 -10.11 -7.51 -6.93
CA GLU A 80 -10.43 -8.50 -7.97
C GLU A 80 -9.24 -9.44 -8.27
N ASP A 81 -9.45 -10.46 -9.10
CA ASP A 81 -8.43 -11.45 -9.46
C ASP A 81 -7.17 -10.81 -10.09
N GLU A 82 -7.32 -9.73 -10.86
CA GLU A 82 -6.19 -9.00 -11.46
C GLU A 82 -5.37 -8.27 -10.38
N ASP A 83 -6.02 -7.75 -9.33
CA ASP A 83 -5.34 -7.14 -8.19
C ASP A 83 -4.46 -8.16 -7.46
N ALA A 84 -4.98 -9.38 -7.26
CA ALA A 84 -4.24 -10.46 -6.63
C ALA A 84 -2.95 -10.80 -7.41
N CYS A 85 -3.00 -10.78 -8.74
CA CYS A 85 -1.83 -10.99 -9.60
C CYS A 85 -0.78 -9.88 -9.38
N HIS A 86 -1.21 -8.62 -9.41
CA HIS A 86 -0.31 -7.49 -9.20
C HIS A 86 0.30 -7.44 -7.80
N LEU A 87 -0.49 -7.78 -6.78
CA LEU A 87 0.00 -7.89 -5.41
C LEU A 87 1.00 -9.04 -5.27
N ALA A 88 0.74 -10.19 -5.89
CA ALA A 88 1.67 -11.32 -5.89
C ALA A 88 3.00 -10.98 -6.56
N ASP A 89 2.98 -10.30 -7.70
CA ASP A 89 4.19 -9.80 -8.37
C ASP A 89 4.94 -8.80 -7.48
N GLY A 90 4.21 -7.89 -6.84
CA GLY A 90 4.73 -6.94 -5.86
C GLY A 90 5.44 -7.62 -4.69
N VAL A 91 4.81 -8.63 -4.10
CA VAL A 91 5.38 -9.44 -3.01
C VAL A 91 6.60 -10.23 -3.49
N ALA A 92 6.57 -10.80 -4.69
CA ALA A 92 7.73 -11.50 -5.25
C ALA A 92 8.92 -10.56 -5.47
N GLY A 93 8.66 -9.29 -5.82
CA GLY A 93 9.66 -8.23 -5.92
C GLY A 93 10.15 -7.69 -4.58
N CYS A 94 9.39 -7.85 -3.50
CA CYS A 94 9.76 -7.37 -2.16
C CYS A 94 11.07 -7.99 -1.69
N ARG A 95 12.08 -7.16 -1.39
CA ARG A 95 13.38 -7.61 -0.85
C ARG A 95 13.39 -7.89 0.67
N GLY A 96 12.29 -8.42 1.21
CA GLY A 96 12.31 -9.15 2.48
C GLY A 96 11.98 -8.39 3.77
N GLN A 97 11.22 -7.28 3.74
CA GLN A 97 10.83 -6.60 4.99
C GLN A 97 9.32 -6.56 5.28
N LEU A 98 8.47 -6.78 4.26
CA LEU A 98 7.05 -6.99 4.48
C LEU A 98 6.83 -8.30 5.26
N ARG A 99 6.14 -8.22 6.39
CA ARG A 99 5.84 -9.36 7.28
C ARG A 99 4.37 -9.73 7.26
N GLN A 100 3.51 -8.75 6.96
CA GLN A 100 2.07 -8.89 6.98
C GLN A 100 1.50 -8.16 5.76
N LEU A 101 0.76 -8.91 4.95
CA LEU A 101 -0.14 -8.40 3.92
C LEU A 101 -1.54 -8.89 4.29
N LEU A 102 -2.45 -7.97 4.61
CA LEU A 102 -3.81 -8.29 5.05
C LEU A 102 -4.80 -7.91 3.94
N LEU A 103 -5.58 -8.89 3.47
CA LEU A 103 -6.48 -8.79 2.31
C LEU A 103 -7.88 -9.34 2.64
N HIS A 104 -8.43 -9.04 3.82
CA HIS A 104 -9.77 -9.50 4.18
C HIS A 104 -10.82 -8.64 3.47
N GLU A 105 -11.75 -9.23 2.72
CA GLU A 105 -12.87 -8.52 2.07
C GLU A 105 -14.19 -8.64 2.86
#